data_AF-A0A443QA03-F1
#
_entry.id   AF-A0A443QA03-F1
#
_cell.length_a   1.000
_cell.length_b   1.000
_cell.length_c   1.000
_cell.angle_alpha   90.00
_cell.angle_beta   90.00
_cell.angle_gamma   90.00
#
_symmetry.space_group_name_H-M   'P 1'
#
loop_
_entity.id
_entity.type
_entity.pdbx_description
1 polymer ?
#
loop_
_entity_poly.entity_id
_entity_poly.type
_entity_poly.pdbx_seq_one_letter_code
_entity_poly.pdbx_strand_id
1 'polypeptide(L)'
;MFFTSHGDVIKCSVVERFNRTLQSKIFKYFTANGTRRYIDVLQDLVNAFNNTYHRTIKMKPIQVTASNQTHSASKRSLIKYSPKLIQQNTIVRRKYERTTFDI
;
A
#
# COMPACT_ATOMS: atom_id res chain seq x y z
N MET A 1 -9.72 -15.49 5.73
CA MET A 1 -8.37 -15.34 6.32
C MET A 1 -8.00 -13.87 6.27
N PHE A 2 -8.01 -13.19 7.42
CA PHE A 2 -7.65 -11.77 7.54
C PHE A 2 -6.12 -11.65 7.57
N PHE A 3 -5.53 -10.82 6.70
CA PHE A 3 -4.12 -10.48 6.78
C PHE A 3 -3.96 -9.26 7.69
N THR A 4 -3.91 -9.49 9.01
CA THR A 4 -3.23 -8.55 9.90
C THR A 4 -1.75 -8.87 9.78
N SER A 5 -1.02 -8.10 8.96
CA SER A 5 0.44 -8.18 8.95
C SER A 5 0.96 -7.57 10.25
N HIS A 6 1.55 -8.41 11.10
CA HIS A 6 2.04 -7.98 12.42
C HIS A 6 3.32 -7.13 12.34
N GLY A 7 3.98 -7.07 11.18
CA GLY A 7 5.19 -6.27 10.95
C GLY A 7 4.90 -4.84 10.49
N ASP A 8 5.54 -3.87 11.12
CA ASP A 8 5.32 -2.44 10.90
C ASP A 8 5.66 -1.98 9.48
N VAL A 9 6.63 -2.63 8.83
CA VAL A 9 7.04 -2.35 7.44
C VAL A 9 5.87 -2.47 6.46
N ILE A 10 5.00 -3.48 6.64
CA ILE A 10 3.87 -3.69 5.72
C ILE A 10 2.81 -2.62 5.95
N LYS A 11 2.54 -2.26 7.21
CA LYS A 11 1.59 -1.19 7.56
C LYS A 11 2.06 0.16 6.99
N CYS A 12 3.34 0.50 7.16
CA CYS A 12 3.93 1.71 6.59
C CYS A 12 3.82 1.76 5.07
N SER A 13 4.09 0.65 4.37
CA SER A 13 4.04 0.63 2.91
C SER A 13 2.66 1.00 2.32
N VAL A 14 1.58 0.70 3.04
CA VAL A 14 0.21 1.07 2.62
C VAL A 14 -0.01 2.58 2.79
N VAL A 15 0.42 3.13 3.92
CA VAL A 15 0.34 4.57 4.23
C VAL A 15 1.20 5.37 3.24
N GLU A 16 2.41 4.92 2.93
CA GLU A 16 3.31 5.55 1.97
C GLU A 16 2.70 5.62 0.56
N ARG A 17 2.02 4.55 0.11
CA ARG A 17 1.32 4.55 -1.18
C ARG A 17 0.20 5.60 -1.21
N PHE A 18 -0.55 5.73 -0.12
CA PHE A 18 -1.57 6.77 0.01
C PHE A 18 -0.94 8.16 -0.06
N ASN A 19 0.07 8.43 0.77
CA ASN A 19 0.75 9.73 0.84
C ASN A 19 1.32 10.13 -0.53
N ARG A 20 2.00 9.21 -1.23
CA ARG A 20 2.51 9.46 -2.59
C ARG A 20 1.42 9.85 -3.58
N THR A 21 0.25 9.20 -3.49
CA THR A 21 -0.88 9.48 -4.40
C THR A 21 -1.49 10.85 -4.11
N LEU A 22 -1.68 11.18 -2.83
CA LEU A 22 -2.21 12.45 -2.39
C LEU A 22 -1.28 13.60 -2.77
N GLN A 23 0.02 13.45 -2.50
CA GLN A 23 1.04 14.42 -2.89
C GLN A 23 1.06 14.64 -4.41
N SER A 24 0.96 13.57 -5.22
CA SER A 24 0.91 13.68 -6.68
C SER A 24 -0.30 14.49 -7.17
N LYS A 25 -1.47 14.34 -6.53
CA LYS A 25 -2.67 15.11 -6.87
C LYS A 25 -2.53 16.58 -6.47
N ILE A 26 -1.97 16.84 -5.30
CA ILE A 26 -1.69 18.21 -4.81
C ILE A 26 -0.72 18.92 -5.77
N PHE A 27 0.36 18.27 -6.21
CA PHE A 27 1.29 18.88 -7.16
C PHE A 27 0.65 19.22 -8.50
N LYS A 28 -0.22 18.34 -9.04
CA LYS A 28 -0.97 18.65 -10.26
C LYS A 28 -1.86 19.88 -10.08
N TYR A 29 -2.51 20.00 -8.92
CA TYR A 29 -3.31 21.16 -8.59
C TYR A 29 -2.46 22.45 -8.52
N PHE A 30 -1.28 22.39 -7.92
CA PHE A 30 -0.36 23.53 -7.89
C PHE A 30 0.04 24.00 -9.29
N THR A 31 0.38 23.07 -10.18
CA THR A 31 0.74 23.39 -11.56
C THR A 31 -0.44 23.97 -12.35
N ALA A 32 -1.66 23.49 -12.11
CA ALA A 32 -2.85 23.95 -12.82
C ALA A 32 -3.32 25.35 -12.36
N ASN A 33 -3.30 25.61 -11.05
CA ASN A 33 -3.90 26.82 -10.47
C ASN A 33 -2.88 27.90 -10.09
N GLY A 34 -1.58 27.65 -10.25
CA GLY A 34 -0.54 28.64 -9.93
C GLY A 34 -0.48 29.03 -8.44
N THR A 35 -1.00 28.17 -7.55
CA THR A 35 -1.07 28.41 -6.11
C THR A 35 -0.39 27.30 -5.32
N ARG A 36 0.01 27.60 -4.09
CA ARG A 36 0.51 26.60 -3.11
C ARG A 36 -0.51 26.29 -2.01
N ARG A 37 -1.66 26.98 -2.00
CA ARG A 37 -2.74 26.74 -1.03
C ARG A 37 -3.58 25.56 -1.52
N TYR A 38 -3.47 24.42 -0.85
CA TYR A 38 -4.24 23.20 -1.15
C TYR A 38 -5.32 22.88 -0.12
N ILE A 39 -5.43 23.65 0.97
CA ILE A 39 -6.34 23.38 2.09
C ILE A 39 -7.80 23.33 1.60
N ASP A 40 -8.18 24.25 0.70
CA ASP A 40 -9.55 24.35 0.21
C ASP A 40 -9.96 23.16 -0.67
N VAL A 41 -9.00 22.54 -1.36
CA VAL A 41 -9.23 21.40 -2.25
C VAL A 41 -8.88 20.05 -1.61
N LEU A 42 -8.33 20.05 -0.39
CA LEU A 42 -7.88 18.84 0.27
C LEU A 42 -9.01 17.82 0.40
N GLN A 43 -10.21 18.29 0.77
CA GLN A 43 -11.38 17.44 0.91
C GLN A 43 -11.78 16.81 -0.44
N ASP A 44 -11.72 17.57 -1.53
CA ASP A 44 -12.00 17.06 -2.87
C ASP A 44 -10.97 16.02 -3.32
N LEU A 45 -9.70 16.23 -3.00
CA LEU A 45 -8.63 15.28 -3.32
C LEU A 45 -8.81 13.95 -2.59
N VAL A 46 -9.20 13.99 -1.30
CA VAL A 46 -9.50 12.82 -0.49
C VAL A 46 -10.75 12.11 -1.03
N ASN A 47 -11.82 12.86 -1.32
CA ASN A 47 -13.03 12.32 -1.92
C ASN A 47 -12.74 11.64 -3.27
N ALA A 48 -11.92 12.27 -4.12
CA ALA A 48 -11.51 11.68 -5.40
C ALA A 48 -10.74 10.37 -5.21
N PHE A 49 -9.85 10.29 -4.22
CA PHE A 49 -9.14 9.05 -3.89
C PHE A 49 -10.12 7.95 -3.43
N ASN A 50 -11.00 8.26 -2.47
CA ASN A 50 -11.96 7.31 -1.91
C ASN A 50 -12.96 6.78 -2.95
N ASN A 51 -13.24 7.56 -4.00
CA ASN A 51 -14.13 7.19 -5.09
C ASN A 51 -13.42 6.56 -6.31
N THR A 52 -12.08 6.48 -6.31
CA THR A 52 -11.32 5.87 -7.40
C THR A 52 -11.21 4.36 -7.23
N TYR A 53 -11.26 3.61 -8.33
CA TYR A 53 -11.06 2.17 -8.30
C TYR A 53 -9.62 1.81 -7.89
N HIS A 54 -9.47 0.95 -6.89
CA HIS A 54 -8.16 0.48 -6.44
C HIS A 54 -7.89 -0.96 -6.88
N ARG A 55 -6.84 -1.15 -7.69
CA ARG A 55 -6.46 -2.47 -8.24
C ARG A 55 -6.19 -3.55 -7.18
N THR A 56 -5.70 -3.16 -6.00
CA THR A 56 -5.39 -4.11 -4.91
C THR A 56 -6.66 -4.67 -4.28
N ILE A 57 -7.63 -3.80 -3.94
CA ILE A 57 -8.89 -4.18 -3.28
C ILE A 57 -10.00 -4.52 -4.26
N LYS A 58 -9.78 -4.27 -5.56
CA LYS A 58 -10.70 -4.53 -6.66
C LYS A 58 -12.05 -3.80 -6.56
N MET A 59 -12.09 -2.69 -5.82
CA MET A 59 -13.25 -1.82 -5.66
C MET A 59 -12.81 -0.40 -5.30
N LYS A 60 -13.77 0.51 -5.12
CA LYS A 60 -13.49 1.84 -4.57
C LYS A 60 -13.31 1.74 -3.04
N PRO A 61 -12.34 2.45 -2.44
CA PRO A 61 -12.17 2.44 -0.98
C PRO A 61 -13.45 2.75 -0.19
N ILE A 62 -14.27 3.69 -0.66
CA ILE A 62 -15.52 4.07 0.00
C ILE A 62 -16.57 2.95 0.05
N GLN A 63 -16.45 1.96 -0.83
CA GLN A 63 -17.38 0.83 -0.90
C GLN A 63 -16.98 -0.30 0.06
N VAL A 64 -15.85 -0.18 0.77
CA VAL A 64 -15.40 -1.21 1.70
C VAL A 64 -16.26 -1.18 2.96
N THR A 65 -16.91 -2.29 3.26
CA THR A 65 -17.72 -2.55 4.46
C THR A 65 -17.15 -3.74 5.23
N ALA A 66 -17.52 -3.90 6.50
CA ALA A 66 -17.07 -5.03 7.32
C ALA A 66 -17.36 -6.41 6.66
N SER A 67 -18.46 -6.51 5.90
CA SER A 67 -18.84 -7.73 5.19
C SER A 67 -17.98 -8.04 3.96
N ASN A 68 -17.40 -7.03 3.30
CA ASN A 68 -16.63 -7.21 2.06
C ASN A 68 -15.11 -7.05 2.23
N GLN A 69 -14.66 -6.76 3.45
CA GLN A 69 -13.25 -6.65 3.83
C GLN A 69 -12.45 -7.92 3.50
N THR A 70 -13.11 -9.09 3.49
CA THR A 70 -12.52 -10.39 3.17
C THR A 70 -12.26 -10.60 1.67
N HIS A 71 -13.11 -10.03 0.80
CA HIS A 71 -13.01 -10.18 -0.67
C HIS A 71 -12.02 -9.20 -1.32
N SER A 72 -11.71 -8.12 -0.64
CA SER A 72 -10.76 -7.08 -1.04
C SER A 72 -9.29 -7.44 -0.73
N ALA A 73 -9.05 -8.50 0.05
CA ALA A 73 -7.72 -9.05 0.28
C ALA A 73 -7.29 -9.91 -0.93
N SER A 74 -6.27 -9.43 -1.64
CA SER A 74 -5.51 -10.15 -2.68
C SER A 74 -5.42 -11.66 -2.42
N LYS A 75 -5.98 -12.48 -3.33
CA LYS A 75 -5.85 -13.96 -3.39
C LYS A 75 -4.40 -14.43 -3.67
N ARG A 76 -3.40 -13.86 -3.01
CA ARG A 76 -1.99 -14.30 -3.10
C ARG A 76 -1.75 -15.61 -2.35
N SER A 77 -2.70 -16.07 -1.55
CA SER A 77 -2.60 -17.28 -0.74
C SER A 77 -2.74 -18.60 -1.51
N LEU A 78 -2.82 -18.58 -2.85
CA LEU A 78 -2.94 -19.82 -3.65
C LEU A 78 -1.68 -20.19 -4.45
N ILE A 79 -0.60 -19.40 -4.37
CA ILE A 79 0.71 -19.91 -4.79
C ILE A 79 1.24 -20.71 -3.60
N LYS A 80 1.04 -22.03 -3.61
CA LYS A 80 1.80 -22.96 -2.76
C LYS A 80 3.28 -22.72 -3.07
N TYR A 81 3.93 -21.88 -2.27
CA TYR A 81 5.38 -21.77 -2.29
C TYR A 81 5.91 -23.07 -1.71
N SER A 82 6.22 -24.04 -2.57
CA SER A 82 7.02 -25.21 -2.20
C SER A 82 8.49 -24.81 -2.34
N PRO A 83 9.19 -24.40 -1.27
CA PRO A 83 10.61 -24.10 -1.39
C PRO A 83 11.32 -25.37 -1.87
N LYS A 84 12.06 -25.28 -2.97
CA LYS A 84 13.02 -26.34 -3.30
C LYS A 84 14.05 -26.37 -2.17
N LEU A 85 14.17 -27.52 -1.51
CA LEU A 85 15.18 -27.71 -0.47
C LEU A 85 16.55 -27.46 -1.09
N ILE A 86 17.29 -26.52 -0.52
CA ILE A 86 18.67 -26.22 -0.93
C ILE A 86 19.54 -27.37 -0.43
N GLN A 87 20.43 -27.88 -1.27
CA GLN A 87 21.37 -28.94 -0.86
C GLN A 87 22.29 -28.40 0.25
N GLN A 88 22.59 -29.25 1.24
CA GLN A 88 23.53 -28.90 2.31
C GLN A 88 24.87 -28.48 1.67
N ASN A 89 25.46 -27.38 2.16
CA ASN A 89 26.70 -26.72 1.71
C ASN A 89 26.62 -25.70 0.55
N THR A 90 25.42 -25.25 0.16
CA THR A 90 25.30 -24.16 -0.82
C THR A 90 25.61 -22.79 -0.19
N ILE A 91 26.49 -21.98 -0.80
CA ILE A 91 26.78 -20.62 -0.34
C ILE A 91 25.59 -19.71 -0.64
N VAL A 92 24.84 -19.32 0.38
CA VAL A 92 23.73 -18.37 0.27
C VAL A 92 24.20 -17.00 0.74
N ARG A 93 23.88 -15.94 -0.02
CA ARG A 93 24.06 -14.55 0.43
C ARG A 93 23.25 -14.35 1.72
N ARG A 94 23.94 -14.23 2.86
CA ARG A 94 23.33 -13.98 4.16
C ARG A 94 22.85 -12.51 4.18
N LYS A 95 21.54 -12.29 4.25
CA LYS A 95 20.96 -10.96 4.37
C LYS A 95 21.02 -10.55 5.84
N TYR A 96 21.77 -9.50 6.16
CA TYR A 96 21.75 -8.88 7.48
C TYR A 96 20.37 -8.25 7.71
N GLU A 97 19.79 -8.45 8.90
CA GLU A 97 18.57 -7.76 9.29
C GLU A 97 18.90 -6.28 9.48
N ARG A 98 18.15 -5.40 8.80
CA ARG A 98 18.21 -3.97 9.08
C ARG A 98 17.36 -3.71 10.32
N THR A 99 17.97 -3.13 11.34
CA THR A 99 17.29 -2.64 12.53
C THR A 99 16.62 -1.30 12.24
N THR A 100 15.65 -0.91 13.07
CA THR A 100 14.82 0.30 12.91
C THR A 100 15.64 1.60 12.88
N PHE A 101 16.91 1.56 13.31
CA PHE A 101 17.81 2.72 13.37
C PHE A 101 18.96 2.65 12.35
N ASP A 102 18.98 1.64 11.47
CA ASP A 102 19.94 1.57 10.36
C ASP A 102 19.45 2.46 9.20
N ILE A 103 19.55 3.78 9.39
CA ILE A 103 19.36 4.82 8.36
C ILE A 103 20.74 5.33 7.93
#